data_AF-A0A419J033-F1
#
_entry.id   AF-A0A419J033-F1
#
_cell.length_a   1.000
_cell.length_b   1.000
_cell.length_c   1.000
_cell.angle_alpha   90.00
_cell.angle_beta   90.00
_cell.angle_gamma   90.00
#
_symmetry.space_group_name_H-M   'P 1'
#
loop_
_entity.id
_entity.type
_entity.pdbx_description
1 polymer ?
#
loop_
_entity_poly.entity_id
_entity_poly.type
_entity_poly.pdbx_seq_one_letter_code
_entity_poly.pdbx_strand_id
1 'polypeptide(L)'
;MFKKISGAFLSLILITFFVSAASAAEYIGAKKCKACHMKQFKSWSETTMAKSFENLKAGVKADEKKKAGLDPAKDYTNDKDCLKCHTTGYGEPGGFVSLEKTPDLIDVQCESCHGPGADFSQIMKKDKQFKLVDVKKAGLSLPSEKENNCMDCHGKDSPFNEKVDAKYKFDIKDRLKKTHEHFPLKYEH
;
A
#
# COMPACT_ATOMS: atom_id res chain seq x y z
N MET A 1 -5.48 48.54 61.54
CA MET A 1 -4.50 47.44 61.52
C MET A 1 -5.06 46.29 60.70
N PHE A 2 -4.33 45.89 59.66
CA PHE A 2 -4.73 44.94 58.60
C PHE A 2 -5.06 43.53 59.12
N LYS A 3 -6.07 42.86 58.56
CA LYS A 3 -6.07 41.38 58.47
C LYS A 3 -6.98 40.82 57.35
N LYS A 4 -6.34 40.62 56.20
CA LYS A 4 -6.39 39.47 55.26
C LYS A 4 -7.75 38.92 54.84
N ILE A 5 -8.16 39.30 53.63
CA ILE A 5 -9.13 38.56 52.80
C ILE A 5 -8.38 37.39 52.16
N SER A 6 -8.69 36.16 52.57
CA SER A 6 -8.19 34.95 51.92
C SER A 6 -8.89 34.75 50.58
N GLY A 7 -8.29 35.26 49.50
CA GLY A 7 -8.68 34.90 48.14
C GLY A 7 -8.17 33.51 47.81
N ALA A 8 -9.06 32.52 47.82
CA ALA A 8 -8.78 31.22 47.22
C ALA A 8 -8.79 31.38 45.70
N PHE A 9 -7.61 31.59 45.12
CA PHE A 9 -7.40 31.47 43.67
C PHE A 9 -7.55 29.99 43.30
N LEU A 10 -8.75 29.62 42.83
CA LEU A 10 -8.97 28.33 42.17
C LEU A 10 -8.24 28.37 40.83
N SER A 11 -6.97 27.98 40.83
CA SER A 11 -6.17 27.86 39.62
C SER A 11 -6.70 26.66 38.82
N LEU A 12 -7.55 26.95 37.83
CA LEU A 12 -8.02 25.96 36.86
C LEU A 12 -6.84 25.60 35.95
N ILE A 13 -6.05 24.61 36.35
CA ILE A 13 -4.99 24.04 35.53
C ILE A 13 -5.68 23.31 34.37
N LEU A 14 -5.79 24.01 33.23
CA LEU A 14 -6.21 23.42 31.97
C LEU A 14 -5.05 22.53 31.48
N ILE A 15 -5.06 21.25 31.84
CA ILE A 15 -4.13 20.26 31.30
C ILE A 15 -4.49 20.08 29.83
N THR A 16 -3.86 20.84 28.95
CA THR A 16 -3.91 20.60 27.51
C THR A 16 -3.13 19.33 27.23
N PHE A 17 -3.84 18.21 27.14
CA PHE A 17 -3.29 17.00 26.54
C PHE A 17 -2.98 17.31 25.08
N PHE A 18 -1.70 17.56 24.77
CA PHE A 18 -1.20 17.44 23.41
C PHE A 18 -1.30 15.96 23.03
N VAL A 19 -2.45 15.57 22.49
CA VAL A 19 -2.57 14.32 21.75
C VAL A 19 -1.69 14.49 20.53
N SER A 20 -0.49 13.90 20.58
CA SER A 20 0.35 13.78 19.40
C SER A 20 -0.44 12.93 18.40
N ALA A 21 -1.08 13.59 17.44
CA ALA A 21 -1.73 12.90 16.34
C ALA A 21 -0.64 12.11 15.62
N ALA A 22 -0.64 10.78 15.78
CA ALA A 22 0.11 9.93 14.90
C ALA A 22 -0.34 10.28 13.48
N SER A 23 0.61 10.70 12.64
CA SER A 23 0.32 10.97 11.23
C SER A 23 -0.33 9.72 10.65
N ALA A 24 -1.50 9.86 10.04
CA ALA A 24 -2.12 8.75 9.34
C ALA A 24 -1.13 8.25 8.27
N ALA A 25 -1.06 6.94 8.10
CA ALA A 25 -0.39 6.35 6.94
C ALA A 25 -0.86 7.07 5.67
N GLU A 26 0.07 7.53 4.84
CA GLU A 26 -0.24 8.23 3.59
C GLU A 26 0.45 7.52 2.44
N TYR A 27 -0.35 7.12 1.45
CA TYR A 27 0.11 6.49 0.22
C TYR A 27 0.38 7.57 -0.83
N ILE A 28 1.57 7.54 -1.42
CA ILE A 28 2.07 8.59 -2.30
C ILE A 28 2.10 8.18 -3.79
N GLY A 29 1.83 6.90 -4.07
CA GLY A 29 1.79 6.32 -5.39
C GLY A 29 3.16 6.03 -6.00
N ALA A 30 3.21 5.02 -6.87
CA ALA A 30 4.42 4.51 -7.53
C ALA A 30 5.18 5.59 -8.33
N LYS A 31 4.49 6.62 -8.81
CA LYS A 31 5.10 7.76 -9.52
C LYS A 31 6.11 8.52 -8.64
N LYS A 32 5.89 8.60 -7.33
CA LYS A 32 6.86 9.23 -6.41
C LYS A 32 8.07 8.34 -6.19
N CYS A 33 7.86 7.01 -6.10
CA CYS A 33 8.93 6.02 -6.01
C CYS A 33 9.85 6.06 -7.25
N LYS A 34 9.26 6.20 -8.45
CA LYS A 34 9.95 6.31 -9.75
C LYS A 34 11.07 7.36 -9.76
N ALA A 35 10.91 8.47 -9.03
CA ALA A 35 11.87 9.57 -9.02
C ALA A 35 13.26 9.14 -8.55
N CYS A 36 13.34 8.15 -7.65
CA CYS A 36 14.61 7.57 -7.18
C CYS A 36 14.84 6.13 -7.69
N HIS A 37 13.77 5.38 -7.97
CA HIS A 37 13.81 3.95 -8.33
C HIS A 37 13.28 3.69 -9.74
N MET A 38 13.83 4.39 -10.75
CA MET A 38 13.36 4.31 -12.14
C MET A 38 13.43 2.89 -12.72
N LYS A 39 14.51 2.15 -12.46
CA LYS A 39 14.70 0.80 -13.02
C LYS A 39 13.67 -0.18 -12.46
N GLN A 40 13.47 -0.15 -11.15
CA GLN A 40 12.45 -0.94 -10.44
C GLN A 40 11.05 -0.57 -10.92
N PHE A 41 10.75 0.72 -11.03
CA PHE A 41 9.46 1.20 -11.55
C PHE A 41 9.19 0.67 -12.96
N LYS A 42 10.18 0.73 -13.86
CA LYS A 42 10.04 0.20 -15.22
C LYS A 42 9.73 -1.30 -15.21
N SER A 43 10.51 -2.07 -14.46
CA SER A 43 10.27 -3.52 -14.33
C SER A 43 8.89 -3.83 -13.74
N TRP A 44 8.49 -3.15 -12.66
CA TRP A 44 7.16 -3.27 -12.06
C TRP A 44 6.04 -2.96 -13.05
N SER A 45 6.17 -1.87 -13.83
CA SER A 45 5.12 -1.42 -14.76
C SER A 45 4.78 -2.41 -15.87
N GLU A 46 5.67 -3.37 -16.13
CA GLU A 46 5.45 -4.43 -17.12
C GLU A 46 4.65 -5.61 -16.55
N THR A 47 4.58 -5.75 -15.22
CA THR A 47 3.94 -6.87 -14.52
C THR A 47 2.42 -6.84 -14.58
N THR A 48 1.79 -7.95 -14.18
CA THR A 48 0.33 -8.03 -14.04
C THR A 48 -0.20 -7.24 -12.85
N MET A 49 0.62 -7.03 -11.80
CA MET A 49 0.25 -6.24 -10.62
C MET A 49 0.02 -4.77 -11.00
N ALA A 50 0.89 -4.21 -11.84
CA ALA A 50 0.79 -2.85 -12.38
C ALA A 50 -0.32 -2.64 -13.43
N LYS A 51 -1.08 -3.69 -13.75
CA LYS A 51 -2.20 -3.68 -14.71
C LYS A 51 -3.43 -4.36 -14.13
N SER A 52 -3.44 -4.56 -12.82
CA SER A 52 -4.43 -5.40 -12.15
C SER A 52 -5.82 -4.76 -12.20
N PHE A 53 -5.94 -3.45 -12.04
CA PHE A 53 -7.22 -2.73 -12.01
C PHE A 53 -7.99 -2.88 -13.33
N GLU A 54 -7.28 -2.91 -14.47
CA GLU A 54 -7.90 -3.10 -15.80
C GLU A 54 -8.73 -4.38 -15.87
N ASN A 55 -8.32 -5.45 -15.17
CA ASN A 55 -9.03 -6.72 -15.19
C ASN A 55 -10.43 -6.62 -14.56
N LEU A 56 -10.72 -5.58 -13.77
CA LEU A 56 -12.02 -5.38 -13.13
C LEU A 56 -13.08 -4.86 -14.10
N LYS A 57 -12.69 -4.19 -15.19
CA LYS A 57 -13.63 -3.58 -16.13
C LYS A 57 -14.49 -4.63 -16.83
N ALA A 58 -15.73 -4.26 -17.16
CA ALA A 58 -16.62 -5.08 -17.96
C ALA A 58 -15.97 -5.48 -19.29
N GLY A 59 -16.17 -6.73 -19.71
CA GLY A 59 -15.64 -7.29 -20.97
C GLY A 59 -14.16 -7.68 -20.94
N VAL A 60 -13.36 -7.14 -20.02
CA VAL A 60 -11.94 -7.51 -19.88
C VAL A 60 -11.82 -8.89 -19.24
N LYS A 61 -10.94 -9.74 -19.79
CA LYS A 61 -10.66 -11.11 -19.30
C LYS A 61 -11.93 -11.98 -19.19
N ALA A 62 -12.82 -11.85 -20.18
CA ALA A 62 -14.15 -12.47 -20.16
C ALA A 62 -14.10 -13.99 -19.96
N ASP A 63 -13.20 -14.70 -20.64
CA ASP A 63 -13.10 -16.16 -20.53
C ASP A 63 -12.55 -16.58 -19.17
N GLU A 64 -11.57 -15.86 -18.63
CA GLU A 64 -11.07 -16.11 -17.28
C GLU A 64 -12.15 -15.84 -16.21
N LYS A 65 -12.91 -14.74 -16.34
CA LYS A 65 -14.04 -14.43 -15.44
C LYS A 65 -15.08 -15.55 -15.45
N LYS A 66 -15.51 -16.01 -16.64
CA LYS A 66 -16.46 -17.13 -16.76
C LYS A 66 -15.96 -18.39 -16.07
N LYS A 67 -14.68 -18.75 -16.27
CA LYS A 67 -14.07 -19.92 -15.61
C LYS A 67 -14.08 -19.80 -14.08
N ALA A 68 -13.92 -18.58 -13.57
CA ALA A 68 -13.99 -18.28 -12.13
C ALA A 68 -15.42 -18.10 -11.60
N GLY A 69 -16.45 -18.31 -12.43
CA GLY A 69 -17.86 -18.13 -12.03
C GLY A 69 -18.29 -16.66 -11.90
N LEU A 70 -17.53 -15.73 -12.48
CA LEU A 70 -17.81 -14.30 -12.49
C LEU A 70 -18.54 -13.89 -13.77
N ASP A 71 -19.44 -12.91 -13.66
CA ASP A 71 -20.09 -12.30 -14.82
C ASP A 71 -19.07 -11.46 -15.61
N PRO A 72 -18.76 -11.80 -16.88
CA PRO A 72 -17.83 -11.05 -17.70
C PRO A 72 -18.35 -9.66 -18.11
N ALA A 73 -19.67 -9.43 -18.10
CA ALA A 73 -20.28 -8.15 -18.47
C ALA A 73 -20.40 -7.17 -17.28
N LYS A 74 -20.27 -7.66 -16.04
CA LYS A 74 -20.26 -6.82 -14.84
C LYS A 74 -18.96 -6.00 -14.77
N ASP A 75 -19.11 -4.74 -14.38
CA ASP A 75 -18.00 -3.89 -13.98
C ASP A 75 -17.72 -4.05 -12.48
N TYR A 76 -16.51 -4.50 -12.15
CA TYR A 76 -16.06 -4.72 -10.77
C TYR A 76 -15.20 -3.56 -10.25
N THR A 77 -15.04 -2.46 -10.99
CA THR A 77 -14.17 -1.32 -10.60
C THR A 77 -14.65 -0.55 -9.37
N ASN A 78 -15.87 -0.84 -8.87
CA ASN A 78 -16.40 -0.32 -7.61
C ASN A 78 -16.74 -1.42 -6.60
N ASP A 79 -16.38 -2.68 -6.91
CA ASP A 79 -16.67 -3.83 -6.07
C ASP A 79 -15.62 -3.95 -4.96
N LYS A 80 -16.04 -3.78 -3.70
CA LYS A 80 -15.14 -3.73 -2.54
C LYS A 80 -14.33 -5.01 -2.38
N ASP A 81 -14.91 -6.15 -2.74
CA ASP A 81 -14.25 -7.45 -2.65
C ASP A 81 -13.15 -7.61 -3.69
N CYS A 82 -13.19 -6.82 -4.77
CA CYS A 82 -12.19 -6.77 -5.82
C CYS A 82 -11.13 -5.69 -5.55
N LEU A 83 -11.57 -4.52 -5.08
CA LEU A 83 -10.70 -3.35 -4.85
C LEU A 83 -9.60 -3.62 -3.82
N LYS A 84 -9.86 -4.45 -2.81
CA LYS A 84 -8.86 -4.88 -1.82
C LYS A 84 -7.57 -5.49 -2.43
N CYS A 85 -7.67 -6.11 -3.61
CA CYS A 85 -6.55 -6.78 -4.27
C CYS A 85 -6.09 -6.10 -5.57
N HIS A 86 -6.85 -5.14 -6.08
CA HIS A 86 -6.62 -4.52 -7.39
C HIS A 86 -6.31 -3.03 -7.30
N THR A 87 -6.12 -2.52 -6.08
CA THR A 87 -5.69 -1.14 -5.80
C THR A 87 -4.68 -1.14 -4.65
N THR A 88 -4.13 0.03 -4.34
CA THR A 88 -3.14 0.20 -3.30
C THR A 88 -3.76 0.85 -2.05
N GLY A 89 -3.68 0.16 -0.92
CA GLY A 89 -4.14 0.67 0.38
C GLY A 89 -5.67 0.75 0.54
N TYR A 90 -6.45 -0.04 -0.20
CA TYR A 90 -7.91 -0.02 -0.04
C TYR A 90 -8.33 -0.37 1.39
N GLY A 91 -9.19 0.46 1.98
CA GLY A 91 -9.65 0.29 3.36
C GLY A 91 -8.66 0.77 4.43
N GLU A 92 -7.43 1.12 4.04
CA GLU A 92 -6.42 1.68 4.93
C GLU A 92 -6.49 3.22 4.93
N PRO A 93 -6.13 3.89 6.03
CA PRO A 93 -5.96 5.33 6.06
C PRO A 93 -5.01 5.80 4.94
N GLY A 94 -5.42 6.83 4.21
CA GLY A 94 -4.63 7.43 3.13
C GLY A 94 -4.49 6.60 1.85
N GLY A 95 -5.12 5.42 1.75
CA GLY A 95 -5.06 4.57 0.56
C GLY A 95 -6.18 4.82 -0.46
N PHE A 96 -6.36 3.88 -1.40
CA PHE A 96 -7.36 4.02 -2.46
C PHE A 96 -8.79 4.14 -1.92
N VAL A 97 -9.52 5.15 -2.40
CA VAL A 97 -10.92 5.41 -2.06
C VAL A 97 -11.83 5.18 -3.27
N SER A 98 -11.52 5.84 -4.39
CA SER A 98 -12.24 5.70 -5.66
C SER A 98 -11.38 6.25 -6.80
N LEU A 99 -11.79 5.99 -8.05
CA LEU A 99 -11.09 6.52 -9.22
C LEU A 99 -11.09 8.05 -9.25
N GLU A 100 -12.12 8.70 -8.72
CA GLU A 100 -12.25 10.16 -8.73
C GLU A 100 -11.37 10.81 -7.67
N LYS A 101 -11.22 10.18 -6.51
CA LYS A 101 -10.50 10.75 -5.36
C LYS A 101 -9.01 10.38 -5.36
N THR A 102 -8.70 9.16 -5.75
CA THR A 102 -7.35 8.59 -5.65
C THR A 102 -6.99 7.84 -6.94
N PRO A 103 -7.04 8.48 -8.12
CA PRO A 103 -6.75 7.82 -9.39
C PRO A 103 -5.32 7.28 -9.46
N ASP A 104 -4.39 7.89 -8.72
CA ASP A 104 -2.99 7.48 -8.68
C ASP A 104 -2.71 6.26 -7.81
N LEU A 105 -3.73 5.69 -7.13
CA LEU A 105 -3.61 4.50 -6.27
C LEU A 105 -4.31 3.26 -6.85
N ILE A 106 -4.67 3.29 -8.13
CA ILE A 106 -5.10 2.08 -8.85
C ILE A 106 -3.94 1.09 -8.99
N ASP A 107 -4.27 -0.17 -9.26
CA ASP A 107 -3.31 -1.26 -9.37
C ASP A 107 -2.61 -1.62 -8.05
N VAL A 108 -1.92 -2.76 -8.05
CA VAL A 108 -1.05 -3.19 -6.95
C VAL A 108 0.31 -2.55 -7.16
N GLN A 109 0.61 -1.51 -6.38
CA GLN A 109 1.79 -0.69 -6.53
C GLN A 109 2.89 -1.04 -5.53
N CYS A 110 3.97 -0.25 -5.53
CA CYS A 110 5.11 -0.40 -4.62
C CYS A 110 4.66 -0.51 -3.15
N GLU A 111 3.72 0.34 -2.75
CA GLU A 111 3.28 0.51 -1.36
C GLU A 111 2.36 -0.62 -0.88
N SER A 112 1.79 -1.43 -1.78
CA SER A 112 1.09 -2.67 -1.41
C SER A 112 2.05 -3.69 -0.76
N CYS A 113 3.33 -3.59 -1.08
CA CYS A 113 4.37 -4.48 -0.56
C CYS A 113 5.34 -3.79 0.40
N HIS A 114 5.70 -2.54 0.09
CA HIS A 114 6.69 -1.76 0.83
C HIS A 114 6.11 -0.84 1.91
N GLY A 115 4.78 -0.85 2.09
CA GLY A 115 4.09 -0.01 3.05
C GLY A 115 3.89 1.44 2.57
N PRO A 116 3.15 2.26 3.33
CA PRO A 116 2.83 3.65 3.00
C PRO A 116 4.10 4.51 2.89
N GLY A 117 4.29 5.16 1.75
CA GLY A 117 5.55 5.76 1.35
C GLY A 117 5.85 7.15 1.89
N ALA A 118 4.86 7.85 2.46
CA ALA A 118 5.01 9.26 2.82
C ALA A 118 6.20 9.52 3.74
N ASP A 119 6.29 8.83 4.88
CA ASP A 119 7.30 9.13 5.90
C ASP A 119 8.69 8.65 5.51
N PHE A 120 8.85 7.37 5.15
CA PHE A 120 10.16 6.83 4.83
C PHE A 120 10.76 7.49 3.57
N SER A 121 9.95 7.89 2.59
CA SER A 121 10.46 8.58 1.40
C SER A 121 11.06 9.95 1.75
N GLN A 122 10.53 10.66 2.75
CA GLN A 122 11.12 11.92 3.21
C GLN A 122 12.47 11.70 3.88
N ILE A 123 12.63 10.65 4.68
CA ILE A 123 13.91 10.28 5.29
C ILE A 123 14.93 10.01 4.18
N MET A 124 14.60 9.13 3.23
CA MET A 124 15.47 8.78 2.08
C MET A 124 15.79 9.97 1.16
N LYS A 125 14.89 10.96 1.10
CA LYS A 125 15.11 12.19 0.33
C LYS A 125 16.12 13.10 1.02
N LYS A 126 16.01 13.26 2.34
CA LYS A 126 16.85 14.15 3.15
C LYS A 126 18.26 13.59 3.38
N ASP A 127 18.36 12.29 3.58
CA ASP A 127 19.61 11.60 3.86
C ASP A 127 19.81 10.44 2.88
N LYS A 128 20.94 10.41 2.18
CA LYS A 128 21.32 9.33 1.25
C LYS A 128 22.13 8.23 1.93
N GLN A 129 22.39 8.34 3.23
CA GLN A 129 23.02 7.33 4.07
C GLN A 129 22.13 6.99 5.27
N PHE A 130 20.81 7.12 5.09
CA PHE A 130 19.83 6.74 6.12
C PHE A 130 20.07 5.29 6.57
N LYS A 131 19.77 5.01 7.84
CA LYS A 131 19.83 3.66 8.37
C LYS A 131 18.54 2.93 8.04
N LEU A 132 18.64 1.68 7.58
CA LEU A 132 17.47 0.86 7.26
C LEU A 132 16.47 0.75 8.43
N VAL A 133 16.95 0.76 9.67
CA VAL A 133 16.09 0.73 10.87
C VAL A 133 15.17 1.95 10.99
N ASP A 134 15.61 3.13 10.54
CA ASP A 134 14.85 4.37 10.70
C ASP A 134 13.70 4.43 9.68
N VAL A 135 13.97 4.02 8.43
CA VAL A 135 12.93 3.93 7.39
C VAL A 135 11.94 2.80 7.67
N LYS A 136 12.37 1.68 8.27
CA LYS A 136 11.46 0.62 8.73
C LYS A 136 10.54 1.10 9.85
N LYS A 137 11.06 1.86 10.81
CA LYS A 137 10.23 2.50 11.85
C LYS A 137 9.23 3.51 11.26
N ALA A 138 9.60 4.15 10.15
CA ALA A 138 8.75 5.06 9.38
C ALA A 138 7.81 4.33 8.38
N GLY A 139 7.61 3.02 8.54
CA GLY A 139 6.60 2.27 7.78
C GLY A 139 7.11 1.47 6.58
N LEU A 140 8.41 1.54 6.24
CA LEU A 140 8.97 0.70 5.17
C LEU A 140 8.87 -0.78 5.55
N SER A 141 8.23 -1.56 4.69
CA SER A 141 8.23 -3.02 4.74
C SER A 141 9.18 -3.58 3.68
N LEU A 142 9.87 -4.67 4.04
CA LEU A 142 10.65 -5.47 3.10
C LEU A 142 9.96 -6.83 2.93
N PRO A 143 9.31 -7.09 1.78
CA PRO A 143 8.58 -8.35 1.55
C PRO A 143 9.42 -9.61 1.72
N SER A 144 10.74 -9.54 1.49
CA SER A 144 11.67 -10.64 1.75
C SER A 144 11.79 -11.04 3.22
N GLU A 145 11.40 -10.16 4.14
CA GLU A 145 11.43 -10.40 5.59
C GLU A 145 10.07 -10.81 6.15
N LYS A 146 8.99 -10.61 5.37
CA LYS A 146 7.61 -10.89 5.75
C LYS A 146 6.84 -11.42 4.53
N GLU A 147 6.88 -12.73 4.35
CA GLU A 147 6.20 -13.45 3.26
C GLU A 147 4.65 -13.33 3.28
N ASN A 148 4.06 -12.81 4.36
CA ASN A 148 2.63 -12.94 4.63
C ASN A 148 1.73 -12.03 3.77
N ASN A 149 2.22 -10.89 3.28
CA ASN A 149 1.38 -9.90 2.59
C ASN A 149 0.90 -10.34 1.19
N CYS A 150 1.58 -11.31 0.56
CA CYS A 150 1.18 -11.82 -0.75
C CYS A 150 -0.15 -12.59 -0.68
N MET A 151 -0.38 -13.29 0.43
CA MET A 151 -1.52 -14.18 0.61
C MET A 151 -2.83 -13.45 0.94
N ASP A 152 -2.75 -12.17 1.30
CA ASP A 152 -3.93 -11.31 1.47
C ASP A 152 -4.72 -11.19 0.15
N CYS A 153 -4.02 -11.29 -0.99
CA CYS A 153 -4.62 -11.27 -2.32
C CYS A 153 -4.61 -12.62 -3.02
N HIS A 154 -3.56 -13.43 -2.82
CA HIS A 154 -3.41 -14.74 -3.47
C HIS A 154 -3.93 -15.93 -2.64
N GLY A 155 -4.60 -15.64 -1.53
CA GLY A 155 -5.20 -16.63 -0.63
C GLY A 155 -6.64 -17.02 -1.00
N LYS A 156 -7.40 -17.45 0.01
CA LYS A 156 -8.73 -18.06 -0.15
C LYS A 156 -9.77 -17.14 -0.78
N ASP A 157 -9.62 -15.84 -0.59
CA ASP A 157 -10.58 -14.85 -1.09
C ASP A 157 -10.42 -14.59 -2.60
N SER A 158 -9.34 -15.08 -3.22
CA SER A 158 -9.15 -14.96 -4.67
C SER A 158 -10.09 -15.91 -5.42
N PRO A 159 -10.95 -15.41 -6.33
CA PRO A 159 -11.72 -16.27 -7.21
C PRO A 159 -10.82 -16.99 -8.22
N PHE A 160 -9.55 -16.57 -8.40
CA PHE A 160 -8.57 -17.19 -9.27
C PHE A 160 -7.57 -18.00 -8.46
N ASN A 161 -7.74 -19.32 -8.47
CA ASN A 161 -6.88 -20.29 -7.78
C ASN A 161 -6.69 -21.57 -8.62
N GLU A 162 -5.83 -22.48 -8.17
CA GLU A 162 -5.46 -23.69 -8.90
C GLU A 162 -6.65 -24.61 -9.27
N LYS A 163 -7.77 -24.52 -8.54
CA LYS A 163 -8.99 -25.27 -8.85
C LYS A 163 -9.72 -24.74 -10.07
N VAL A 164 -9.57 -23.45 -10.37
CA VAL A 164 -10.16 -22.79 -11.54
C VAL A 164 -9.30 -23.03 -12.78
N ASP A 165 -7.98 -22.91 -12.64
CA ASP A 165 -7.01 -23.18 -13.71
C ASP A 165 -5.64 -23.40 -13.08
N ALA A 166 -4.91 -24.44 -13.51
CA ALA A 166 -3.59 -24.78 -12.97
C ALA A 166 -2.59 -23.63 -13.06
N LYS A 167 -2.75 -22.70 -14.03
CA LYS A 167 -1.91 -21.51 -14.18
C LYS A 167 -1.99 -20.55 -12.98
N TYR A 168 -3.07 -20.62 -12.19
CA TYR A 168 -3.25 -19.80 -10.99
C TYR A 168 -2.63 -20.40 -9.74
N LYS A 169 -1.95 -21.55 -9.84
CA LYS A 169 -1.12 -22.05 -8.75
C LYS A 169 -0.12 -20.97 -8.31
N PHE A 170 -0.16 -20.65 -7.03
CA PHE A 170 0.68 -19.63 -6.43
C PHE A 170 1.89 -20.28 -5.76
N ASP A 171 3.08 -19.81 -6.11
CA ASP A 171 4.33 -20.16 -5.46
C ASP A 171 5.05 -18.85 -5.13
N ILE A 172 5.25 -18.58 -3.85
CA ILE A 172 5.78 -17.29 -3.40
C ILE A 172 7.21 -17.05 -3.90
N LYS A 173 8.05 -18.09 -3.95
CA LYS A 173 9.45 -17.98 -4.36
C LYS A 173 9.58 -17.67 -5.85
N ASP A 174 8.71 -18.25 -6.67
CA ASP A 174 8.58 -17.93 -8.10
C ASP A 174 8.02 -16.52 -8.30
N ARG A 175 6.98 -16.16 -7.55
CA ARG A 175 6.28 -14.87 -7.73
C ARG A 175 7.11 -13.68 -7.29
N LEU A 176 7.87 -13.78 -6.20
CA LEU A 176 8.81 -12.72 -5.76
C LEU A 176 9.83 -12.35 -6.83
N LYS A 177 10.19 -13.27 -7.73
CA LYS A 177 11.10 -12.99 -8.86
C LYS A 177 10.41 -12.25 -10.01
N LYS A 178 9.07 -12.17 -10.00
CA LYS A 178 8.21 -11.64 -11.07
C LYS A 178 7.44 -10.37 -10.66
N THR A 179 7.62 -9.87 -9.43
CA THR A 179 6.97 -8.65 -8.92
C THR A 179 7.67 -7.38 -9.41
N HIS A 180 8.99 -7.39 -9.44
CA HIS A 180 9.88 -6.49 -10.18
C HIS A 180 11.32 -7.01 -10.07
N GLU A 181 12.19 -6.57 -10.96
CA GLU A 181 13.60 -6.86 -10.89
C GLU A 181 14.26 -6.07 -9.74
N HIS A 182 15.16 -6.74 -9.02
CA HIS A 182 15.90 -6.15 -7.91
C HIS A 182 17.26 -5.69 -8.40
N PHE A 183 17.39 -4.38 -8.60
CA PHE A 183 18.67 -3.76 -8.96
C PHE A 183 19.44 -3.35 -7.69
N PRO A 184 20.78 -3.43 -7.70
CA PRO A 184 21.59 -2.84 -6.64
C PRO A 184 21.25 -1.37 -6.43
N LEU A 185 21.12 -0.96 -5.16
CA LEU A 185 20.91 0.44 -4.82
C LEU A 185 22.20 1.23 -5.06
N LYS A 186 22.05 2.50 -5.45
CA LYS A 186 23.21 3.40 -5.66
C LYS A 186 23.99 3.65 -4.36
N TYR A 187 23.30 3.58 -3.23
CA TYR A 187 23.85 3.80 -1.90
C TYR A 187 23.61 2.53 -1.08
N GLU A 188 24.60 2.14 -0.28
CA GLU A 188 24.47 1.05 0.70
C GLU A 188 23.83 1.61 1.98
N HIS A 189 22.89 0.86 2.57
CA HIS A 189 22.02 1.28 3.67
C HIS A 189 21.84 0.18 4.71
#